data_AF-A0A4R0X9A7-F1
#
_entry.id   AF-A0A4R0X9A7-F1
#
_cell.length_a   1.000
_cell.length_b   1.000
_cell.length_c   1.000
_cell.angle_alpha   90.00
_cell.angle_beta   90.00
_cell.angle_gamma   90.00
#
_symmetry.space_group_name_H-M   'P 1'
#
loop_
_entity.id
_entity.type
_entity.pdbx_description
1 polymer ?
#
loop_
_entity_poly.entity_id
_entity_poly.type
_entity_poly.pdbx_seq_one_letter_code
_entity_poly.pdbx_strand_id
1 'polypeptide(L)'
;MSALMIKDLSVAEELDFKAMKAVHGGFAAYPDFPAINLDFSKRIGDVQQMIQQQMNISNVSGGNAFTSGLTTTITPTMLANNNVSVS
;
A
#
# COMPACT_ATOMS: atom_id res chain seq x y z
N MET A 1 -25.39 -13.89 -66.07
CA MET A 1 -25.63 -13.65 -64.62
C MET A 1 -26.41 -14.82 -64.07
N SER A 2 -25.85 -15.58 -63.13
CA SER A 2 -26.59 -16.64 -62.42
C SER A 2 -27.02 -16.06 -61.08
N ALA A 3 -28.33 -15.99 -60.83
CA ALA A 3 -28.86 -15.57 -59.54
C ALA A 3 -28.79 -16.78 -58.59
N LEU A 4 -28.14 -16.61 -57.43
CA LEU A 4 -28.23 -17.58 -56.35
C LEU A 4 -29.67 -17.54 -55.81
N MET A 5 -30.48 -18.54 -56.15
CA MET A 5 -31.74 -18.76 -55.43
C MET A 5 -31.42 -19.36 -54.07
N ILE A 6 -31.76 -18.62 -53.01
CA ILE A 6 -31.73 -19.15 -51.65
C ILE A 6 -32.85 -20.20 -51.58
N LYS A 7 -32.45 -21.46 -51.56
CA LYS A 7 -33.36 -22.59 -51.38
C LYS A 7 -33.77 -22.61 -49.90
N ASP A 8 -35.07 -22.57 -49.66
CA ASP A 8 -35.76 -22.63 -48.36
C ASP A 8 -34.83 -22.69 -47.15
N LEU A 9 -34.51 -21.51 -46.60
CA LEU A 9 -33.87 -21.43 -45.31
C LEU A 9 -34.94 -21.73 -44.26
N SER A 10 -34.88 -22.92 -43.65
CA SER A 10 -35.81 -23.31 -42.59
C SER A 10 -35.77 -22.28 -41.46
N VAL A 11 -36.85 -21.52 -41.30
CA VAL A 11 -37.03 -20.62 -40.17
C VAL A 11 -37.44 -21.49 -38.99
N ALA A 12 -36.53 -21.70 -38.04
CA ALA A 12 -36.90 -22.28 -36.75
C ALA A 12 -37.61 -21.19 -35.93
N GLU A 13 -38.86 -21.43 -35.53
CA GLU A 13 -39.61 -20.50 -34.66
C GLU A 13 -38.94 -20.30 -33.30
N GLU A 14 -38.23 -21.33 -32.82
CA GLU A 14 -37.46 -21.28 -31.58
C GLU A 14 -36.01 -21.69 -31.83
N LEU A 15 -35.09 -20.91 -31.29
CA LEU A 15 -33.66 -21.18 -31.27
C LEU A 15 -33.42 -22.43 -30.42
N ASP A 16 -33.01 -23.56 -31.03
CA ASP A 16 -32.70 -24.78 -30.29
C ASP A 16 -31.58 -24.53 -29.27
N PHE A 17 -31.94 -24.68 -27.99
CA PHE A 17 -31.02 -24.52 -26.87
C PHE A 17 -29.80 -25.44 -26.99
N LYS A 18 -29.93 -26.64 -27.58
CA LYS A 18 -28.79 -27.55 -27.74
C LYS A 18 -27.83 -27.08 -28.83
N ALA A 19 -28.33 -26.53 -29.93
CA ALA A 19 -27.52 -25.91 -30.98
C ALA A 19 -26.84 -24.61 -30.53
N MET A 20 -27.45 -23.87 -29.59
CA MET A 20 -26.97 -22.59 -29.07
C MET A 20 -25.98 -22.67 -27.89
N LYS A 21 -25.44 -23.86 -27.59
CA LYS A 21 -24.53 -24.10 -26.45
C LYS A 21 -23.35 -23.15 -26.34
N ALA A 22 -22.84 -22.65 -27.47
CA ALA A 22 -21.72 -21.72 -27.49
C ALA A 22 -22.10 -20.28 -27.07
N VAL A 23 -23.37 -19.88 -27.21
CA VAL A 23 -23.83 -18.49 -27.03
C VAL A 23 -24.26 -18.20 -25.60
N HIS A 24 -24.99 -19.12 -24.96
CA HIS A 24 -25.45 -18.91 -23.58
C HIS A 24 -24.45 -19.34 -22.50
N GLY A 25 -23.30 -19.90 -22.89
CA GLY A 25 -22.33 -20.46 -21.96
C GLY A 25 -22.86 -21.73 -21.29
N GLY A 26 -22.19 -22.87 -21.49
CA GLY A 26 -22.54 -24.09 -20.78
C GLY A 26 -22.31 -23.97 -19.27
N PHE A 27 -23.00 -24.81 -18.49
CA PHE A 27 -22.67 -25.01 -17.07
C PHE A 27 -21.28 -25.65 -16.97
N ALA A 28 -20.28 -24.86 -16.61
CA ALA A 28 -18.98 -25.37 -16.19
C ALA A 28 -19.05 -25.67 -14.69
N ALA A 29 -19.07 -26.97 -14.34
CA ALA A 29 -19.12 -27.41 -12.94
C ALA A 29 -17.93 -26.89 -12.11
N TYR A 30 -16.83 -26.52 -12.77
CA TYR A 30 -15.64 -25.91 -12.18
C TYR A 30 -15.07 -24.86 -13.14
N PRO A 31 -15.51 -23.60 -13.06
CA PRO A 31 -14.91 -22.52 -13.83
C PRO A 31 -13.48 -22.32 -13.35
N ASP A 32 -12.52 -22.26 -14.29
CA ASP A 32 -11.15 -21.90 -13.96
C ASP A 32 -11.09 -20.38 -13.71
N PHE A 33 -10.98 -20.00 -12.45
CA PHE A 33 -10.83 -18.60 -12.05
C PHE A 33 -9.36 -18.25 -11.96
N PRO A 34 -8.95 -17.05 -12.43
CA PRO A 34 -7.57 -16.63 -12.29
C PRO A 34 -7.18 -16.63 -10.81
N ALA A 35 -6.00 -17.20 -10.52
CA ALA A 35 -5.45 -17.17 -9.17
C ALA A 35 -5.18 -15.73 -8.76
N ILE A 36 -5.88 -15.24 -7.73
CA ILE A 36 -5.63 -13.93 -7.14
C ILE A 36 -4.45 -14.07 -6.17
N ASN A 37 -3.30 -13.50 -6.53
CA ASN A 37 -2.14 -13.42 -5.65
C ASN A 37 -2.19 -12.09 -4.88
N LEU A 38 -2.46 -12.16 -3.58
CA LEU A 38 -2.47 -11.00 -2.69
C LEU A 38 -1.15 -10.91 -1.94
N ASP A 39 -0.34 -9.91 -2.28
CA ASP A 39 0.92 -9.62 -1.60
C ASP A 39 0.68 -8.74 -0.36
N PHE A 40 0.77 -9.35 0.82
CA PHE A 40 0.66 -8.67 2.11
C PHE A 40 2.01 -8.38 2.77
N SER A 41 3.13 -8.59 2.06
CA SER A 41 4.48 -8.34 2.59
C SER A 41 4.73 -6.86 2.93
N LYS A 42 3.95 -5.94 2.32
CA LYS A 42 4.06 -4.49 2.52
C LYS A 42 3.20 -3.95 3.67
N ARG A 43 2.87 -4.76 4.67
CA ARG A 43 2.12 -4.30 5.83
C ARG A 43 3.04 -3.56 6.80
N ILE A 44 2.95 -2.24 6.78
CA ILE A 44 3.44 -1.40 7.87
C ILE A 44 2.49 -1.67 9.04
N GLY A 45 2.97 -2.35 10.09
CA GLY A 45 2.20 -2.49 11.33
C GLY A 45 1.93 -1.14 11.99
N ASP A 46 1.29 -1.12 13.14
CA ASP A 46 1.12 0.11 13.91
C ASP A 46 2.48 0.55 14.47
N VAL A 47 3.16 1.46 13.79
CA VAL A 47 4.48 1.96 14.21
C VAL A 47 4.30 3.20 15.08
N GLN A 48 4.51 3.05 16.38
CA GLN A 48 4.52 4.17 17.31
C GLN A 48 5.93 4.79 17.38
N GLN A 49 6.08 6.01 16.88
CA GLN A 49 7.32 6.78 16.97
C GLN A 49 7.21 7.83 18.07
N MET A 50 8.09 7.76 19.07
CA MET A 50 8.21 8.81 20.10
C MET A 50 9.70 9.08 20.38
N ILE A 51 10.08 10.36 20.37
CA ILE A 51 11.35 10.82 20.97
C ILE A 51 10.98 11.71 22.15
N GLN A 52 11.54 11.41 23.32
CA GLN A 52 11.49 12.29 24.48
C GLN A 52 12.91 12.65 24.86
N GLN A 53 13.30 13.90 24.66
CA GLN A 53 14.59 14.40 25.12
C GLN A 53 14.41 15.54 26.11
N GLN A 54 15.23 15.52 27.16
CA GLN A 54 15.32 16.58 28.15
C GLN A 54 16.80 16.86 28.42
N MET A 55 17.15 18.14 28.51
CA MET A 55 18.49 18.58 28.91
C MET A 55 18.34 19.62 29.99
N ASN A 56 19.05 19.39 31.09
CA ASN A 56 19.10 20.29 32.23
C ASN A 56 20.56 20.66 32.46
N ILE A 57 20.86 21.95 32.42
CA ILE A 57 22.21 22.48 32.63
C ILE A 57 22.12 23.47 33.79
N SER A 58 22.83 23.15 34.86
CA SER A 58 23.00 24.01 36.02
C SER A 58 24.47 24.42 36.11
N ASN A 59 24.74 25.70 35.94
CA ASN A 59 26.08 26.26 36.07
C ASN A 59 26.10 27.30 37.20
N VAL A 60 26.97 27.08 38.18
CA VAL A 60 27.19 27.99 39.31
C VAL A 60 28.59 28.58 39.16
N SER A 61 28.69 29.72 38.47
CA SER A 61 29.94 30.47 38.27
C SER A 61 29.95 31.74 39.10
N GLY A 62 31.02 31.98 39.86
CA GLY A 62 31.20 33.22 40.63
C GLY A 62 30.49 33.24 41.99
N GLY A 63 30.64 32.16 42.77
CA GLY A 63 29.98 32.00 44.08
C GLY A 63 30.46 32.92 45.22
N ASN A 64 31.30 33.92 44.94
CA ASN A 64 31.78 34.89 45.93
C ASN A 64 32.20 36.22 45.28
N ALA A 65 32.10 37.32 46.04
CA ALA A 65 32.31 38.71 45.60
C ALA A 65 33.74 39.07 45.14
N PHE A 66 34.69 38.13 45.25
CA PHE A 66 36.09 38.32 44.86
C PHE A 66 36.47 37.50 43.62
N THR A 67 35.49 36.91 42.93
CA THR A 67 35.75 36.17 41.69
C THR A 67 35.85 37.13 40.52
N SER A 68 36.98 37.08 39.81
CA SER A 68 37.30 37.89 38.65
C SER A 68 37.92 36.99 37.58
N GLY A 69 37.58 37.21 36.32
CA GLY A 69 38.13 36.45 35.19
C GLY A 69 37.55 35.05 34.99
N LEU A 70 36.33 34.76 35.48
CA LEU A 70 35.67 33.49 35.21
C LEU A 70 35.00 33.50 33.82
N THR A 71 35.45 32.62 32.93
CA THR A 71 34.81 32.37 31.64
C THR A 71 34.18 30.98 31.67
N THR A 72 32.84 30.90 31.66
CA THR A 72 32.12 29.64 31.51
C THR A 72 31.44 29.57 30.15
N THR A 73 31.97 28.73 29.27
CA THR A 73 31.37 28.47 27.96
C THR A 73 30.65 27.13 28.01
N ILE A 74 29.33 27.15 27.80
CA ILE A 74 28.51 25.94 27.79
C ILE A 74 27.83 25.86 26.43
N THR A 75 28.23 24.87 25.62
CA THR A 75 27.74 24.66 24.25
C THR A 75 27.13 23.27 24.10
N PRO A 76 25.93 23.05 24.66
CA PRO A 76 25.28 21.76 24.55
C PRO A 76 24.64 21.60 23.16
N THR A 77 24.71 20.38 22.63
CA THR A 77 24.01 20.00 21.41
C THR A 77 23.18 18.75 21.70
N MET A 78 21.92 18.79 21.31
CA MET A 78 21.00 17.65 21.41
C MET A 78 20.49 17.32 20.02
N LEU A 79 20.73 16.10 19.57
CA LEU A 79 20.22 15.56 18.32
C LEU A 79 19.41 14.30 18.62
N ALA A 80 18.25 14.15 17.99
CA ALA A 80 17.57 12.87 17.92
C ALA A 80 16.89 12.71 16.56
N ASN A 81 16.95 11.47 16.08
CA ASN A 81 16.35 11.05 14.82
C ASN A 81 15.43 9.87 15.10
N ASN A 82 14.16 9.98 14.72
CA ASN A 82 13.23 8.86 14.71
C ASN A 82 12.91 8.56 13.26
N ASN A 83 13.57 7.54 12.71
CA ASN A 83 13.36 7.15 11.32
C ASN A 83 12.67 5.79 11.27
N VAL A 84 11.65 5.68 10.43
CA VAL A 84 10.98 4.42 10.11
C VAL A 84 11.20 4.18 8.64
N SER A 85 11.88 3.06 8.35
CA SER A 85 12.07 2.58 6.99
C SER A 85 11.17 1.39 6.77
N VAL A 86 10.50 1.38 5.63
CA VAL A 86 9.68 0.27 5.15
C VAL A 86 10.29 -0.13 3.82
N SER A 87 10.89 -1.32 3.75
CA SER A 87 11.42 -1.93 2.53
C SER A 87 10.54 -3.09 2.10
#